data_AF-A0A7S1VZV3-F1
#
_entry.id   AF-A0A7S1VZV3-F1
#
_cell.length_a   1.000
_cell.length_b   1.000
_cell.length_c   1.000
_cell.angle_alpha   90.00
_cell.angle_beta   90.00
_cell.angle_gamma   90.00
#
_symmetry.space_group_name_H-M   'P 1'
#
loop_
_entity.id
_entity.type
_entity.pdbx_description
1 polymer ?
#
loop_
_entity_poly.entity_id
_entity_poly.type
_entity_poly.pdbx_seq_one_letter_code
_entity_poly.pdbx_strand_id
1 'polypeptide(L)'
;AVAVHCKAGLGRTGTLIGLYAMKHHQFPARAYIAWSRLCRPGCVLGPQQQFLVDMQTDMFQAGSAARRIPAMLPGMNDDRRERSLSNAGKLCLKQSEQQEDVGQGERLCNAKRTVRDARSAQA
;
A
#
# COMPACT_ATOMS: atom_id res chain seq x y z
N ALA A 1 3.94 18.03 0.44
CA ALA A 1 4.48 16.67 0.64
C ALA A 1 3.78 16.02 1.84
N VAL A 2 3.71 14.69 1.92
CA VAL A 2 3.07 13.94 3.03
C VAL A 2 4.05 12.90 3.56
N ALA A 3 4.21 12.85 4.88
CA ALA A 3 5.04 11.83 5.55
C ALA A 3 4.15 10.70 6.10
N VAL A 4 4.45 9.46 5.69
CA VAL A 4 3.74 8.26 6.15
C VAL A 4 4.74 7.34 6.83
N HIS A 5 4.41 6.82 8.02
CA HIS A 5 5.29 5.91 8.74
C HIS A 5 4.54 4.79 9.45
N CYS A 6 5.27 3.72 9.74
CA CYS A 6 4.86 2.64 10.64
C CYS A 6 6.04 2.34 11.57
N LYS A 7 6.01 1.24 12.33
CA LYS A 7 7.07 0.90 13.30
C LYS A 7 8.47 0.81 12.65
N ALA A 8 8.59 0.05 11.57
CA ALA A 8 9.84 -0.05 10.80
C ALA A 8 9.86 0.82 9.54
N GLY A 9 8.72 1.38 9.10
CA GLY A 9 8.60 2.16 7.87
C GLY A 9 8.98 1.38 6.59
N LEU A 10 8.59 0.11 6.52
CA LEU A 10 8.86 -0.79 5.38
C LEU A 10 7.61 -1.53 4.88
N GLY A 11 6.79 -2.05 5.79
CA GLY A 11 5.58 -2.80 5.44
C GLY A 11 4.40 -1.88 5.13
N ARG A 12 3.52 -1.68 6.12
CA ARG A 12 2.28 -0.87 6.03
C ARG A 12 2.45 0.48 5.33
N THR A 13 3.56 1.17 5.56
CA THR A 13 3.89 2.44 4.88
C THR A 13 3.96 2.27 3.36
N GLY A 14 4.73 1.29 2.87
CA GLY A 14 4.84 1.01 1.44
C GLY A 14 3.52 0.52 0.86
N THR A 15 2.77 -0.29 1.61
CA THR A 15 1.46 -0.78 1.18
C THR A 15 0.48 0.35 0.90
N LEU A 16 0.30 1.29 1.83
CA LEU A 16 -0.64 2.41 1.65
C LEU A 16 -0.22 3.36 0.52
N ILE A 17 1.08 3.63 0.39
CA ILE A 17 1.60 4.44 -0.72
C ILE A 17 1.38 3.71 -2.07
N GLY A 18 1.52 2.39 -2.09
CA GLY A 18 1.26 1.56 -3.27
C GLY A 18 -0.19 1.60 -3.72
N LEU A 19 -1.14 1.48 -2.78
CA LEU A 19 -2.57 1.62 -3.06
C LEU A 19 -2.90 2.99 -3.65
N TYR A 20 -2.30 4.05 -3.10
CA TYR A 20 -2.45 5.40 -3.63
C TYR A 20 -1.91 5.51 -5.07
N ALA A 21 -0.70 5.01 -5.32
CA ALA A 21 -0.09 5.01 -6.65
C ALA A 21 -0.94 4.25 -7.68
N MET A 22 -1.48 3.10 -7.30
CA MET A 22 -2.41 2.33 -8.14
C MET A 22 -3.68 3.13 -8.46
N LYS A 23 -4.33 3.69 -7.44
CA LYS A 23 -5.58 4.43 -7.59
C LYS A 23 -5.40 5.64 -8.49
N HIS A 24 -4.41 6.48 -8.20
CA HIS A 24 -4.30 7.78 -8.86
C HIS A 24 -3.52 7.74 -10.18
N HIS A 25 -2.55 6.83 -10.32
CA HIS A 25 -1.63 6.81 -11.46
C HIS A 25 -1.66 5.51 -12.28
N GLN A 26 -2.56 4.56 -11.96
CA GLN A 26 -2.60 3.25 -12.63
C GLN A 26 -1.25 2.51 -12.60
N PHE A 27 -0.44 2.75 -11.56
CA PHE A 27 0.87 2.11 -11.41
C PHE A 27 0.66 0.64 -11.02
N PRO A 28 1.03 -0.36 -11.84
CA PRO A 28 0.81 -1.77 -11.50
C PRO A 28 1.50 -2.19 -10.20
N ALA A 29 0.85 -3.05 -9.40
CA ALA A 29 1.28 -3.46 -8.07
C ALA A 29 2.70 -4.05 -8.05
N ARG A 30 2.99 -5.00 -8.95
CA ARG A 30 4.32 -5.62 -9.04
C ARG A 30 5.40 -4.61 -9.44
N ALA A 31 5.09 -3.71 -10.35
CA ALA A 31 5.99 -2.66 -10.77
C ALA A 31 6.25 -1.65 -9.64
N TYR A 32 5.22 -1.30 -8.87
CA TYR A 32 5.36 -0.48 -7.66
C TYR A 32 6.24 -1.14 -6.59
N ILE A 33 6.07 -2.44 -6.34
CA ILE A 33 6.92 -3.18 -5.37
C ILE A 33 8.38 -3.11 -5.81
N ALA A 34 8.67 -3.36 -7.09
CA ALA A 34 10.03 -3.25 -7.62
C ALA A 34 10.59 -1.83 -7.47
N TRP A 35 9.84 -0.81 -7.90
CA TRP A 35 10.23 0.59 -7.80
C TRP A 35 10.48 1.03 -6.35
N SER A 36 9.57 0.71 -5.44
CA SER A 36 9.70 1.09 -4.04
C SER A 36 10.93 0.48 -3.37
N ARG A 37 11.37 -0.71 -3.80
CA ARG A 37 12.60 -1.35 -3.32
C ARG A 37 13.87 -0.72 -3.87
N LEU A 38 13.83 -0.14 -5.07
CA LEU A 38 14.93 0.69 -5.58
C LEU A 38 15.07 1.97 -4.74
N CYS A 39 13.96 2.64 -4.41
CA CYS A 39 14.00 3.84 -3.58
C CYS A 39 14.34 3.54 -2.11
N ARG A 40 13.85 2.40 -1.59
CA ARG A 40 14.01 2.01 -0.19
C ARG A 40 14.04 0.49 -0.06
N PRO A 41 15.23 -0.12 0.07
CA PRO A 41 15.37 -1.56 0.19
C PRO A 41 14.52 -2.16 1.31
N GLY A 42 13.87 -3.28 1.02
CA GLY A 42 12.97 -3.97 1.95
C GLY A 42 11.58 -3.34 2.09
N CYS A 43 11.18 -2.42 1.20
CA CYS A 43 9.80 -1.95 1.14
C CYS A 43 8.84 -3.06 0.65
N VAL A 44 7.64 -3.11 1.26
CA VAL A 44 6.55 -4.09 1.02
C VAL A 44 7.04 -5.55 1.14
N LEU A 45 6.81 -6.16 2.30
CA LEU A 45 7.33 -7.49 2.64
C LEU A 45 6.23 -8.42 3.12
N GLY A 46 6.41 -9.72 2.83
CA GLY A 46 5.51 -10.77 3.29
C GLY A 46 4.14 -10.72 2.61
N PRO A 47 3.05 -11.05 3.34
CA PRO A 47 1.68 -11.11 2.80
C PRO A 47 1.20 -9.83 2.12
N GLN A 48 1.76 -8.68 2.52
CA GLN A 48 1.44 -7.37 1.95
C GLN A 48 1.74 -7.27 0.45
N GLN A 49 2.66 -8.09 -0.08
CA GLN A 49 2.94 -8.15 -1.51
C GLN A 49 1.75 -8.70 -2.29
N GLN A 50 1.18 -9.81 -1.81
CA GLN A 50 0.01 -10.43 -2.45
C GLN A 50 -1.21 -9.52 -2.31
N PHE A 51 -1.40 -8.92 -1.13
CA PHE A 51 -2.45 -7.93 -0.92
C PHE A 51 -2.42 -6.78 -1.95
N LEU A 52 -1.24 -6.23 -2.29
CA LEU A 52 -1.17 -5.18 -3.33
C LEU A 52 -1.56 -5.71 -4.71
N VAL A 53 -1.22 -6.95 -5.03
CA VAL A 53 -1.60 -7.59 -6.32
C VAL A 53 -3.11 -7.76 -6.38
N ASP A 54 -3.72 -8.27 -5.31
CA ASP A 54 -5.17 -8.51 -5.25
C ASP A 54 -5.96 -7.20 -5.33
N MET A 55 -5.47 -6.14 -4.68
CA MET A 55 -6.09 -4.81 -4.67
C MET A 55 -5.92 -4.01 -5.97
N GLN A 56 -5.08 -4.45 -6.91
CA GLN A 56 -4.73 -3.65 -8.10
C GLN A 56 -5.95 -3.27 -8.93
N THR A 57 -6.80 -4.26 -9.24
CA THR A 57 -8.00 -4.06 -10.06
C THR A 57 -8.96 -3.09 -9.40
N ASP A 58 -9.23 -3.27 -8.11
CA ASP A 58 -10.13 -2.42 -7.33
C ASP A 58 -9.63 -0.97 -7.26
N MET A 59 -8.32 -0.77 -7.02
CA MET A 59 -7.73 0.56 -6.98
C MET A 59 -7.78 1.24 -8.35
N PHE A 60 -7.50 0.51 -9.44
CA PHE A 60 -7.60 1.07 -10.80
C PHE A 60 -9.02 1.51 -11.14
N GLN A 61 -10.02 0.70 -10.77
CA GLN A 61 -11.44 1.03 -10.97
C GLN A 61 -11.86 2.24 -10.13
N ALA A 62 -11.50 2.26 -8.84
CA ALA A 62 -11.78 3.37 -7.94
C ALA A 62 -11.17 4.70 -8.44
N GLY A 63 -9.96 4.64 -8.98
CA GLY A 63 -9.29 5.78 -9.60
C GLY A 63 -9.96 6.27 -10.87
N SER A 64 -10.39 5.36 -11.72
CA SER A 64 -11.08 5.68 -12.98
C SER A 64 -12.44 6.33 -12.72
N ALA A 65 -13.15 5.88 -11.69
CA ALA A 65 -14.39 6.51 -11.24
C ALA A 65 -14.15 7.93 -10.70
N ALA A 66 -13.05 8.18 -9.99
CA ALA A 66 -12.69 9.51 -9.49
C ALA A 66 -12.26 10.47 -10.61
N ARG A 67 -11.48 9.99 -11.60
CA ARG A 67 -11.02 10.80 -12.75
C ARG A 67 -12.13 11.19 -13.72
N ARG A 68 -13.23 10.43 -13.78
CA ARG A 68 -14.40 10.73 -14.63
C ARG A 68 -15.31 11.84 -14.10
N ILE A 69 -15.02 12.38 -12.92
CA ILE A 69 -15.65 13.60 -12.42
C ILE A 69 -14.70 14.75 -12.77
N PRO A 70 -15.01 15.59 -13.77
CA PRO A 70 -14.40 16.91 -13.83
C PRO A 70 -14.65 17.57 -12.48
N ALA A 71 -13.62 18.22 -11.93
CA ALA A 71 -13.75 19.04 -10.74
C ALA A 71 -14.76 20.17 -10.97
N MET A 72 -16.07 19.91 -10.90
CA MET A 72 -17.17 20.86 -10.94
C MET A 72 -18.49 20.08 -10.89
N LEU A 73 -19.08 19.94 -9.69
CA LEU A 73 -20.51 20.12 -9.40
C LEU A 73 -20.68 20.02 -7.87
N PRO A 74 -21.00 21.11 -7.15
CA PRO A 74 -21.31 21.05 -5.73
C PRO A 74 -22.76 20.57 -5.54
N GLY A 75 -22.96 19.44 -4.84
CA GLY A 75 -24.29 19.07 -4.32
C GLY A 75 -24.84 17.68 -4.63
N MET A 76 -24.01 16.63 -4.78
CA MET A 76 -24.51 15.25 -4.90
C MET A 76 -23.92 14.36 -3.81
N ASN A 77 -24.80 13.79 -2.98
CA ASN A 77 -24.47 13.04 -1.75
C ASN A 77 -23.45 11.90 -1.96
N ASP A 78 -22.39 11.96 -1.16
CA ASP A 78 -21.20 11.09 -1.17
C ASP A 78 -21.52 9.61 -0.83
N ASP A 79 -22.66 9.36 -0.16
CA ASP A 79 -23.02 8.08 0.46
C ASP A 79 -23.27 6.90 -0.50
N ARG A 80 -23.69 7.17 -1.75
CA ARG A 80 -24.03 6.10 -2.71
C ARG A 80 -22.79 5.54 -3.41
N ARG A 81 -21.74 6.35 -3.49
CA ARG A 81 -20.51 6.07 -4.26
C ARG A 81 -19.57 5.14 -3.49
N GLU A 82 -19.48 5.36 -2.19
CA GLU A 82 -18.71 4.51 -1.27
C GLU A 82 -19.31 3.10 -1.17
N ARG A 83 -20.65 2.98 -1.22
CA ARG A 83 -21.37 1.72 -1.01
C ARG A 83 -21.11 0.67 -2.10
N SER A 84 -20.95 1.08 -3.36
CA SER A 84 -20.70 0.16 -4.49
C SER A 84 -19.24 -0.32 -4.55
N LEU A 85 -18.28 0.56 -4.24
CA LEU A 85 -16.86 0.19 -4.04
C LEU A 85 -16.69 -0.74 -2.83
N SER A 86 -17.53 -0.56 -1.80
CA SER A 86 -17.43 -1.31 -0.56
C SER A 86 -17.66 -2.81 -0.75
N ASN A 87 -18.53 -3.25 -1.66
CA ASN A 87 -18.91 -4.68 -1.71
C ASN A 87 -17.88 -5.57 -2.41
N ALA A 88 -17.23 -5.11 -3.48
CA ALA A 88 -16.14 -5.84 -4.13
C ALA A 88 -14.85 -5.81 -3.28
N GLY A 89 -14.49 -4.62 -2.78
CA GLY A 89 -13.34 -4.45 -1.89
C GLY A 89 -13.45 -5.25 -0.58
N LYS A 90 -14.68 -5.43 -0.04
CA LYS A 90 -14.92 -6.27 1.14
C LYS A 90 -14.60 -7.76 0.92
N LEU A 91 -14.80 -8.29 -0.29
CA LEU A 91 -14.52 -9.69 -0.59
C LEU A 91 -13.01 -9.96 -0.70
N CYS A 92 -12.28 -9.05 -1.37
CA CYS A 92 -10.82 -9.09 -1.45
C CYS A 92 -10.18 -8.89 -0.07
N LEU A 93 -10.71 -7.97 0.76
CA LEU A 93 -10.23 -7.75 2.13
C LEU A 93 -10.30 -9.04 2.96
N LYS A 94 -11.45 -9.74 2.92
CA LYS A 94 -11.67 -10.98 3.67
C LYS A 94 -10.67 -12.09 3.36
N GLN A 95 -10.18 -12.19 2.11
CA GLN A 95 -9.15 -13.16 1.75
C GLN A 95 -7.77 -12.74 2.26
N SER A 96 -7.46 -11.45 2.23
CA SER A 96 -6.19 -10.93 2.73
C SER A 96 -6.07 -10.89 4.26
N GLU A 97 -7.19 -10.85 4.99
CA GLU A 97 -7.26 -10.90 6.45
C GLU A 97 -6.76 -12.24 7.03
N GLN A 98 -6.73 -13.32 6.25
CA GLN A 98 -6.41 -14.66 6.75
C GLN A 98 -4.91 -14.90 7.00
N GLN A 99 -4.03 -13.98 6.59
CA GLN A 99 -2.58 -14.17 6.73
C GLN A 99 -1.91 -12.99 7.42
N GLU A 100 -2.06 -12.94 8.74
CA GLU A 100 -1.31 -12.02 9.59
C GLU A 100 0.11 -12.54 9.86
N ASP A 101 1.11 -11.68 9.67
CA ASP A 101 2.49 -11.97 10.06
C ASP A 101 2.82 -11.30 11.42
N VAL A 102 2.40 -11.96 12.51
CA VAL A 102 2.59 -11.45 13.87
C VAL A 102 4.08 -11.25 14.18
N GLY A 103 4.42 -10.11 14.77
CA GLY A 103 5.81 -9.78 15.14
C GLY A 103 6.71 -9.28 14.00
N GLN A 104 6.16 -9.09 12.79
CA GLN A 104 6.94 -8.62 11.63
C GLN A 104 7.61 -7.27 11.91
N GLY A 105 6.94 -6.37 12.62
CA GLY A 105 7.47 -5.04 12.93
C GLY A 105 8.75 -5.10 13.76
N GLU A 106 8.76 -5.92 14.80
CA GLU A 106 9.88 -6.16 15.69
C GLU A 106 11.06 -6.76 14.92
N ARG A 107 10.81 -7.81 14.12
CA ARG A 107 11.84 -8.45 13.28
C ARG A 107 12.48 -7.44 12.32
N LEU A 108 11.69 -6.60 11.66
CA LEU A 108 12.19 -5.59 10.73
C LEU A 108 12.96 -4.46 11.42
N CYS A 109 12.54 -4.04 12.61
CA CYS A 109 13.29 -3.06 13.40
C CYS A 109 14.65 -3.61 13.82
N ASN A 110 14.69 -4.85 14.30
CA ASN A 110 15.93 -5.50 14.72
C ASN A 110 16.89 -5.68 13.55
N ALA A 111 16.40 -6.16 12.39
CA ALA A 111 17.18 -6.30 11.17
C ALA A 111 17.77 -4.96 10.67
N LYS A 112 17.05 -3.85 10.83
CA LYS A 112 17.58 -2.52 10.48
C LYS A 112 18.70 -2.06 11.40
N ARG A 113 18.57 -2.33 12.70
CA ARG A 113 19.60 -1.97 13.69
C ARG A 113 20.88 -2.75 13.40
N THR A 114 20.78 -4.06 13.20
CA THR A 114 21.96 -4.89 12.90
C THR A 114 22.67 -4.46 11.62
N VAL A 115 21.95 -4.15 10.54
CA VAL A 115 22.57 -3.65 9.29
C VAL A 115 23.25 -2.29 9.50
N ARG A 116 22.65 -1.40 10.30
CA ARG A 116 23.27 -0.10 10.61
C ARG A 116 24.54 -0.29 11.42
N ASP A 117 24.49 -1.11 12.46
CA ASP A 117 25.62 -1.35 13.36
C ASP A 117 26.78 -2.05 12.62
N ALA A 118 26.47 -2.99 11.72
CA ALA A 118 27.46 -3.64 10.85
C ALA A 118 28.15 -2.65 9.90
N ARG A 119 27.42 -1.68 9.33
CA ARG A 119 27.99 -0.63 8.49
C ARG A 119 28.88 0.33 9.28
N SER A 120 28.48 0.67 10.51
CA SER A 120 29.28 1.53 11.38
C SER A 120 30.57 0.85 11.86
N ALA A 121 30.61 -0.48 11.96
CA ALA A 121 31.80 -1.22 12.35
C ALA A 121 32.83 -1.41 11.22
N GLN A 122 32.44 -1.12 9.97
CA GLN A 122 33.30 -1.23 8.78
C GLN A 122 33.84 0.12 8.28
N ALA A 123 33.50 1.22 8.96
CA ALA A 123 33.93 2.59 8.69
C ALA A 123 34.93 3.05 9.75
#